data_AF-A0A254N7N5-F1
#
_entry.id   AF-A0A254N7N5-F1
#
_cell.length_a   1.000
_cell.length_b   1.000
_cell.length_c   1.000
_cell.angle_alpha   90.00
_cell.angle_beta   90.00
_cell.angle_gamma   90.00
#
_symmetry.space_group_name_H-M   'P 1'
#
loop_
_entity.id
_entity.type
_entity.pdbx_description
1 polymer ?
#
loop_
_entity_poly.entity_id
_entity_poly.type
_entity_poly.pdbx_seq_one_letter_code
_entity_poly.pdbx_strand_id
1 'polypeptide(L)' 'MLTTPNLADPFAMLISPDEVMHAIERSDRLQRLQRRVYRPLDRPWIPLKASADFDSQIDAELDVPDLGDDTL' A
#
# COMPACT_ATOMS: atom_id res chain seq x y z
N MET A 1 -6.52 22.43 -10.33
CA MET A 1 -5.34 21.90 -9.62
C MET A 1 -5.78 21.53 -8.22
N LEU A 2 -5.67 20.25 -7.85
CA LEU A 2 -6.22 19.71 -6.62
C LEU A 2 -5.18 19.88 -5.49
N THR A 3 -5.26 20.99 -4.75
CA THR A 3 -4.43 21.18 -3.54
C THR A 3 -5.01 20.31 -2.43
N THR A 4 -4.32 19.19 -2.16
CA THR A 4 -4.55 18.32 -1.01
C THR A 4 -4.46 19.16 0.27
N PRO A 5 -5.51 19.24 1.10
CA PRO A 5 -5.50 20.10 2.26
C PRO A 5 -4.58 19.53 3.32
N ASN A 6 -3.51 20.28 3.56
CA ASN A 6 -2.85 20.52 4.84
C ASN A 6 -2.63 19.29 5.73
N LEU A 7 -1.42 18.75 5.61
CA LEU A 7 -0.51 18.29 6.66
C LEU A 7 -1.03 18.48 8.11
N ALA A 8 -2.10 17.79 8.49
CA ALA A 8 -2.38 17.56 9.90
C ALA A 8 -1.18 16.78 10.43
N ASP A 9 -0.54 17.29 11.48
CA ASP A 9 0.59 16.63 12.11
C ASP A 9 0.22 15.15 12.34
N PRO A 10 0.92 14.20 11.69
CA PRO A 10 0.55 12.78 11.71
C PRO A 10 0.56 12.21 13.12
N PHE A 11 1.25 12.86 14.05
CA PHE A 11 1.36 12.45 15.44
C PHE A 11 0.55 13.34 16.39
N ALA A 12 -0.28 14.26 15.90
CA ALA A 12 -1.14 15.10 16.75
C ALA A 12 -2.02 14.27 17.69
N MET A 13 -2.48 13.09 17.25
CA MET A 13 -3.25 12.17 18.08
C MET A 13 -2.45 11.62 19.27
N LEU A 14 -1.12 11.53 19.15
CA LEU A 14 -0.24 11.07 20.23
C LEU A 14 0.11 12.20 21.22
N ILE A 15 0.10 13.44 20.76
CA ILE A 15 0.50 14.62 21.53
C ILE A 15 -0.70 15.20 22.30
N SER A 16 -1.84 15.31 21.64
CA SER A 16 -3.01 16.05 22.15
C SER A 16 -4.32 15.42 21.62
N PRO A 17 -4.70 14.24 22.15
CA PRO A 17 -5.84 13.48 21.64
C PRO A 17 -7.17 14.23 21.79
N ASP A 18 -7.39 14.93 22.90
CA ASP A 18 -8.65 15.65 23.17
C ASP A 18 -8.90 16.77 22.14
N GLU A 19 -7.84 17.49 21.74
CA GLU A 19 -7.93 18.54 20.72
C GLU A 19 -8.29 17.96 19.35
N VAL A 20 -7.70 16.81 19.00
CA VAL A 20 -8.01 16.11 17.75
C VAL A 20 -9.46 15.63 17.75
N MET A 21 -9.95 15.06 18.84
CA MET A 21 -11.35 14.61 18.95
C MET A 21 -12.31 15.79 18.81
N HIS A 22 -12.04 16.92 19.46
CA HIS A 22 -12.85 18.12 19.33
C HIS A 22 -12.83 18.75 17.94
N ALA A 23 -11.72 18.64 17.22
CA ALA A 23 -11.63 19.08 15.83
C ALA A 23 -12.41 18.14 14.89
N ILE A 24 -12.38 16.83 15.16
CA ILE A 24 -13.16 15.83 14.42
C ILE A 24 -14.66 16.08 14.59
N GLU A 25 -15.14 16.31 15.82
CA GLU A 25 -16.55 16.58 16.13
C GLU A 25 -17.11 17.77 15.36
N ARG A 26 -16.31 18.84 15.21
CA ARG A 26 -16.69 20.08 14.50
C ARG A 26 -16.52 20.01 12.98
N SER A 27 -15.98 18.92 12.44
CA SER A 27 -15.65 18.84 11.02
C SER A 27 -16.83 18.32 10.18
N ASP A 28 -17.59 19.23 9.58
CA ASP A 28 -18.68 18.90 8.65
C ASP A 28 -18.22 18.03 7.46
N ARG A 29 -16.95 18.14 7.07
CA ARG A 29 -16.37 17.32 6.00
C ARG A 29 -16.20 15.87 6.45
N LEU A 30 -15.72 15.63 7.67
CA LEU A 30 -15.59 14.29 8.22
C LEU A 30 -16.96 13.69 8.55
N GLN A 31 -17.91 14.49 9.04
CA GLN A 31 -19.28 14.05 9.30
C GLN A 31 -19.99 13.55 8.03
N ARG A 32 -19.74 14.18 6.88
CA ARG A 32 -20.31 13.74 5.58
C ARG A 32 -19.50 12.63 4.91
N LEU A 33 -18.39 12.18 5.50
CA LEU A 33 -17.54 11.16 4.89
C LEU A 33 -18.22 9.80 5.00
N GLN A 34 -18.71 9.31 3.86
CA GLN A 34 -19.30 7.98 3.78
C GLN A 34 -18.21 6.91 3.75
N ARG A 35 -18.37 5.88 4.59
CA ARG A 35 -17.49 4.71 4.60
C ARG A 35 -17.60 3.98 3.26
N ARG A 36 -16.55 4.09 2.44
CA ARG A 36 -16.38 3.30 1.22
C ARG A 36 -15.36 2.21 1.50
N VAL A 37 -15.83 0.97 1.53
CA VAL A 37 -14.92 -0.19 1.56
C VAL A 37 -14.41 -0.37 0.13
N TYR A 38 -13.23 0.17 -0.15
CA TYR A 38 -12.57 -0.05 -1.43
C TYR A 38 -11.94 -1.44 -1.41
N ARG A 39 -12.29 -2.26 -2.39
CA ARG A 39 -11.75 -3.61 -2.56
C ARG A 39 -10.95 -3.68 -3.86
N PRO A 40 -9.78 -3.05 -3.89
CA PRO A 40 -8.97 -2.93 -5.11
C PRO A 40 -8.59 -4.29 -5.70
N LEU A 41 -8.53 -5.33 -4.87
CA LEU A 41 -8.10 -6.68 -5.24
C LEU A 41 -9.26 -7.64 -5.50
N ASP A 42 -10.51 -7.24 -5.23
CA ASP A 42 -11.68 -8.08 -5.52
C ASP A 42 -11.89 -8.29 -7.02
N ARG A 43 -11.30 -7.42 -7.85
CA ARG A 43 -11.17 -7.62 -9.28
C ARG A 43 -9.68 -7.72 -9.58
N PRO A 44 -9.10 -8.93 -9.61
CA PRO A 44 -7.74 -9.10 -10.07
C PRO A 44 -7.68 -8.65 -11.54
N TRP A 45 -7.24 -7.42 -11.75
CA TRP A 45 -6.96 -6.84 -13.06
C TRP A 45 -5.60 -7.27 -13.59
N ILE A 46 -4.91 -8.19 -12.91
CA ILE A 46 -3.66 -8.77 -13.37
C ILE A 46 -4.00 -9.68 -14.56
N PRO A 47 -3.57 -9.35 -15.78
CA PRO A 47 -3.70 -10.27 -16.90
C PRO A 47 -2.86 -11.51 -16.54
N LEU A 48 -3.50 -12.65 -16.36
CA LEU A 48 -2.87 -13.93 -15.98
C LEU A 48 -1.73 -14.36 -16.92
N LYS A 49 -1.63 -13.74 -18.10
CA LYS A 49 -0.72 -14.12 -19.17
C LYS A 49 0.64 -13.43 -19.12
N ALA A 50 0.83 -12.40 -18.29
CA ALA A 50 2.07 -11.63 -18.30
C ALA A 50 3.21 -12.28 -17.51
N SER A 51 2.94 -13.16 -16.54
CA SER A 51 3.99 -13.69 -15.64
C SER A 51 4.70 -14.94 -16.16
N ALA A 52 4.00 -15.82 -16.88
CA ALA A 52 4.55 -17.11 -17.29
C ALA A 52 5.77 -16.99 -18.22
N ASP A 53 5.79 -15.98 -19.10
CA ASP A 53 6.90 -15.75 -20.02
C ASP A 53 8.14 -15.23 -19.28
N PHE A 54 7.97 -14.36 -18.26
CA PHE A 54 9.08 -13.87 -17.44
C PHE A 54 9.65 -14.95 -16.53
N ASP A 55 8.78 -15.77 -15.92
CA ASP A 55 9.23 -16.91 -15.09
C ASP A 55 10.10 -17.85 -15.94
N SER A 56 9.67 -18.16 -17.17
CA SER A 56 10.44 -19.00 -18.08
C SER A 56 11.77 -18.41 -18.53
N GLN A 57 11.87 -17.08 -18.64
CA GLN A 57 13.13 -16.40 -18.99
C GLN A 57 14.11 -16.41 -17.82
N ILE A 58 13.63 -16.22 -16.60
CA ILE A 58 14.47 -16.25 -15.39
C ILE A 58 15.01 -17.66 -15.16
N ASP A 59 14.16 -18.68 -15.30
CA ASP A 59 14.56 -20.09 -15.19
C ASP A 59 15.57 -20.49 -16.28
N ALA A 60 15.48 -19.87 -17.47
CA ALA A 60 16.42 -20.10 -18.56
C ALA A 60 17.74 -19.32 -18.40
N GLU A 61 17.75 -18.19 -17.68
CA GLU A 61 18.92 -17.34 -17.46
C GLU A 61 19.74 -17.77 -16.22
N LEU A 62 19.13 -18.49 -15.27
CA LEU A 62 19.81 -19.05 -14.10
C LEU A 62 20.64 -20.31 -14.47
N ASP A 63 21.79 -20.12 -15.12
CA ASP A 63 22.93 -21.05 -14.99
C ASP A 63 23.74 -20.65 -13.76
N VAL A 64 23.11 -20.74 -12.58
CA VAL A 64 23.83 -20.55 -11.31
C VAL A 64 24.65 -21.81 -11.10
N PRO A 65 25.99 -21.74 -11.10
CA PRO A 65 26.79 -22.89 -10.72
C PRO A 65 26.37 -23.29 -9.31
N ASP A 66 25.96 -24.54 -9.17
CA ASP A 66 25.75 -25.19 -7.88
C ASP A 66 27.05 -25.04 -7.09
N LEU A 67 27.11 -24.00 -6.23
CA LEU A 67 28.11 -23.90 -5.18
C LEU A 67 27.73 -24.98 -4.16
N GLY A 68 27.97 -26.23 -4.54
CA GLY A 68 27.94 -27.35 -3.62
C GLY A 68 28.87 -27.01 -2.46
N ASP A 69 28.37 -27.23 -1.25
CA ASP A 69 29.03 -26.97 0.03
C ASP A 69 30.27 -27.87 0.27
N ASP A 70 31.08 -28.15 -0.76
CA ASP A 70 32.29 -28.98 -0.70
C ASP A 70 33.55 -28.14 -0.39
N THR A 71 33.43 -27.16 0.52
CA THR A 71 34.59 -26.54 1.17
C THR A 71 34.45 -26.59 2.68
N LEU A 72 34.68 -27.77 3.27
CA LEU A 72 35.65 -28.05 4.35
C LEU A 72 35.53 -29.49 4.88
#